data_AF-A0AAX1J9C0-F1
#
_entry.id   AF-A0AAX1J9C0-F1
#
_cell.length_a   1.000
_cell.length_b   1.000
_cell.length_c   1.000
_cell.angle_alpha   90.00
_cell.angle_beta   90.00
_cell.angle_gamma   90.00
#
_symmetry.space_group_name_H-M   'P 1'
#
loop_
_entity.id
_entity.type
_entity.pdbx_description
1 polymer ?
#
loop_
_entity_poly.entity_id
_entity_poly.type
_entity_poly.pdbx_seq_one_letter_code
_entity_poly.pdbx_strand_id
1 'polypeptide(L)'
;MMKETAAQNVPLVTLAAELDQPVTVLAARCADHVTIAPETGLRVVHASVCRKLIEQRAAAIEADQQRRRDLATRLGAPVAAARARRHAIDARHAEMRANGEVGAGAQAVDFLFGARVNDERLAAASARMDGYLRGESVGYRISPPPRPRTSRKD
;
A
#
# COMPACT_ATOMS: atom_id res chain seq x y z
N MET A 1 -57.53 -18.12 5.70
CA MET A 1 -57.36 -16.65 5.90
C MET A 1 -55.87 -16.39 6.07
N MET A 2 -55.16 -16.23 4.95
CA MET A 2 -53.72 -15.99 4.96
C MET A 2 -53.51 -14.56 5.45
N LYS A 3 -52.85 -14.38 6.59
CA LYS A 3 -52.38 -13.06 7.02
C LYS A 3 -51.43 -12.58 5.93
N GLU A 4 -51.86 -11.58 5.15
CA GLU A 4 -50.95 -10.75 4.39
C GLU A 4 -49.83 -10.36 5.34
N THR A 5 -48.64 -10.88 5.07
CA THR A 5 -47.43 -10.50 5.77
C THR A 5 -47.24 -9.04 5.42
N ALA A 6 -47.65 -8.16 6.34
CA ALA A 6 -47.48 -6.72 6.20
C ALA A 6 -46.07 -6.47 5.65
N ALA A 7 -46.01 -5.89 4.45
CA ALA A 7 -44.77 -5.58 3.76
C ALA A 7 -43.85 -4.83 4.75
N GLN A 8 -42.84 -5.52 5.26
CA GLN A 8 -41.99 -4.97 6.31
C GLN A 8 -41.10 -3.89 5.70
N ASN A 9 -41.46 -2.65 5.98
CA ASN A 9 -40.65 -1.48 5.64
C ASN A 9 -39.61 -1.27 6.73
N VAL A 10 -38.35 -1.11 6.33
CA VAL A 10 -37.22 -0.91 7.23
C VAL A 10 -36.77 0.54 7.14
N PRO A 11 -36.64 1.27 8.26
CA PRO A 11 -36.08 2.61 8.26
C PRO A 11 -34.68 2.66 7.67
N LEU A 12 -34.45 3.62 6.78
CA LEU A 12 -33.18 3.80 6.09
C LEU A 12 -32.03 4.08 7.08
N VAL A 13 -32.33 4.71 8.22
CA VAL A 13 -31.37 4.96 9.30
C VAL A 13 -30.87 3.66 9.94
N THR A 14 -31.75 2.67 10.13
CA THR A 14 -31.39 1.35 10.66
C THR A 14 -30.52 0.60 9.67
N LEU A 15 -30.89 0.63 8.39
CA LEU A 15 -30.11 -0.02 7.33
C LEU A 15 -28.75 0.65 7.13
N ALA A 16 -28.68 1.97 7.27
CA ALA A 16 -27.43 2.73 7.21
C ALA A 16 -26.45 2.34 8.32
N ALA A 17 -26.95 2.16 9.55
CA ALA A 17 -26.14 1.70 10.68
C ALA A 17 -25.62 0.26 10.44
N GLU A 18 -26.48 -0.64 9.96
CA GLU A 18 -26.11 -2.03 9.68
C GLU A 18 -25.04 -2.15 8.57
N LEU A 19 -25.15 -1.31 7.54
CA LEU A 19 -24.23 -1.34 6.40
C LEU A 19 -22.96 -0.49 6.61
N ASP A 20 -22.87 0.24 7.74
CA ASP A 20 -21.86 1.24 8.03
C ASP A 20 -21.72 2.27 6.89
N GLN A 21 -22.85 2.85 6.49
CA GLN A 21 -22.93 3.79 5.37
C GLN A 21 -23.71 5.05 5.74
N PRO A 22 -23.31 6.24 5.22
CA PRO A 22 -24.10 7.44 5.43
C PRO A 22 -25.51 7.29 4.85
N VAL A 23 -26.52 7.73 5.61
CA VAL A 23 -27.94 7.70 5.20
C VAL A 23 -28.14 8.42 3.85
N THR A 24 -27.43 9.51 3.60
CA THR A 24 -27.49 10.27 2.36
C THR A 24 -27.02 9.46 1.15
N VAL A 25 -25.94 8.69 1.31
CA VAL A 25 -25.42 7.79 0.27
C VAL A 25 -26.39 6.64 0.03
N LEU A 26 -26.94 6.07 1.10
CA LEU A 26 -27.93 5.00 1.00
C LEU A 26 -29.21 5.47 0.29
N ALA A 27 -29.68 6.67 0.61
CA ALA A 27 -30.85 7.28 0.00
C ALA A 27 -30.64 7.52 -1.49
N ALA A 28 -29.48 8.05 -1.88
CA ALA A 28 -29.15 8.27 -3.29
C ALA A 28 -29.08 6.95 -4.06
N ARG A 29 -28.49 5.90 -3.47
CA ARG A 29 -28.39 4.57 -4.10
C ARG A 29 -29.74 3.87 -4.24
N CYS A 30 -30.68 4.15 -3.35
CA CYS A 30 -31.99 3.50 -3.30
C CYS A 30 -33.14 4.44 -3.66
N ALA A 31 -32.87 5.51 -4.42
CA ALA A 31 -33.83 6.60 -4.65
C ALA A 31 -35.21 6.09 -5.13
N ASP A 32 -35.22 5.09 -6.02
CA ASP A 32 -36.44 4.49 -6.58
C ASP A 32 -37.21 3.57 -5.61
N HIS A 33 -36.64 3.29 -4.43
CA HIS A 33 -37.18 2.36 -3.45
C HIS A 33 -37.45 2.98 -2.09
N VAL A 34 -37.12 4.27 -1.92
CA VAL A 34 -37.33 5.01 -0.68
C VAL A 34 -38.74 5.60 -0.67
N THR A 35 -39.50 5.26 0.35
CA THR A 35 -40.79 5.90 0.65
C THR A 35 -40.75 6.57 2.02
N ILE A 36 -41.73 7.40 2.33
CA ILE A 36 -41.88 7.99 3.67
C ILE A 36 -42.99 7.23 4.38
N ALA A 37 -42.69 6.63 5.53
CA ALA A 37 -43.67 5.97 6.37
C ALA A 37 -44.61 7.02 7.00
N PRO A 38 -45.92 6.99 6.72
CA PRO A 38 -46.85 8.05 7.17
C PRO A 38 -46.96 8.14 8.69
N GLU A 39 -46.79 7.03 9.40
CA GLU A 39 -46.90 6.96 10.86
C GLU A 39 -45.67 7.52 11.61
N THR A 40 -44.49 7.52 11.00
CA THR A 40 -43.25 7.96 11.65
C THR A 40 -42.57 9.14 10.95
N GLY A 41 -42.96 9.45 9.71
CA GLY A 41 -42.28 10.41 8.85
C GLY A 41 -40.88 9.97 8.39
N LEU A 42 -40.46 8.74 8.69
CA LEU A 42 -39.13 8.24 8.36
C LEU A 42 -39.05 7.79 6.91
N ARG A 43 -37.88 7.96 6.31
CA ARG A 43 -37.54 7.31 5.03
C ARG A 43 -37.37 5.82 5.28
N VAL A 44 -38.15 5.01 4.60
CA VAL A 44 -38.16 3.55 4.70
C VAL A 44 -37.93 2.92 3.34
N VAL A 45 -37.44 1.69 3.37
CA VAL A 45 -37.21 0.85 2.19
C VAL A 45 -37.81 -0.53 2.45
N HIS A 46 -38.35 -1.15 1.40
CA HIS A 46 -38.94 -2.48 1.53
C HIS A 46 -37.90 -3.55 1.90
N ALA A 47 -38.25 -4.49 2.79
CA ALA A 47 -37.33 -5.53 3.27
C ALA A 47 -36.66 -6.36 2.15
N SER A 48 -37.32 -6.56 1.00
CA SER A 48 -36.70 -7.26 -0.14
C SER A 48 -35.50 -6.50 -0.72
N VAL A 49 -35.55 -5.17 -0.73
CA VAL A 49 -34.44 -4.33 -1.18
C VAL A 49 -33.34 -4.32 -0.12
N CYS A 50 -33.69 -4.24 1.16
CA CYS A 50 -32.73 -4.36 2.26
C CYS A 50 -31.90 -5.66 2.17
N ARG A 51 -32.55 -6.81 1.95
CA ARG A 51 -31.87 -8.10 1.77
C ARG A 51 -30.88 -8.08 0.61
N LYS A 52 -31.29 -7.56 -0.55
CA LYS A 52 -30.40 -7.41 -1.72
C LYS A 52 -29.16 -6.55 -1.40
N LEU A 53 -29.33 -5.46 -0.66
CA LEU A 53 -28.23 -4.56 -0.29
C LEU A 53 -27.25 -5.23 0.68
N ILE A 54 -27.76 -6.00 1.63
CA ILE A 54 -26.94 -6.78 2.57
C ILE A 54 -26.15 -7.88 1.82
N GLU A 55 -26.81 -8.61 0.93
CA GLU A 55 -26.17 -9.64 0.09
C GLU A 55 -25.06 -9.04 -0.80
N GLN A 56 -25.33 -7.90 -1.44
CA GLN A 56 -24.33 -7.18 -2.23
C GLN A 56 -23.14 -6.72 -1.38
N ARG A 57 -23.38 -6.28 -0.15
CA ARG A 57 -22.30 -5.88 0.78
C ARG A 57 -21.45 -7.07 1.19
N ALA A 58 -22.07 -8.20 1.51
CA ALA A 58 -21.36 -9.43 1.84
C ALA A 58 -20.46 -9.89 0.67
N ALA A 59 -21.00 -9.93 -0.55
CA ALA A 59 -20.25 -10.28 -1.75
C ALA A 59 -19.09 -9.32 -2.02
N ALA A 60 -19.28 -8.01 -1.80
CA ALA A 60 -18.22 -7.02 -1.97
C ALA A 60 -17.09 -7.19 -0.94
N ILE A 61 -17.42 -7.53 0.31
CA ILE A 61 -16.43 -7.81 1.35
C ILE A 61 -15.61 -9.06 0.99
N GLU A 62 -16.28 -10.13 0.55
CA GLU A 62 -15.61 -11.36 0.14
C GLU A 62 -14.67 -11.13 -1.06
N ALA A 63 -15.12 -10.37 -2.06
CA ALA A 63 -14.30 -10.00 -3.22
C ALA A 63 -13.07 -9.17 -2.83
N ASP A 64 -13.20 -8.21 -1.90
CA ASP A 64 -12.06 -7.43 -1.40
C ASP A 64 -11.08 -8.31 -0.61
N GLN A 65 -11.58 -9.20 0.24
CA GLN A 65 -10.73 -10.15 0.96
C GLN A 65 -9.95 -11.05 -0.01
N GLN A 66 -10.61 -11.58 -1.03
CA GLN A 66 -9.94 -12.41 -2.04
C GLN A 66 -8.89 -11.61 -2.81
N ARG A 67 -9.21 -10.38 -3.22
CA ARG A 67 -8.23 -9.47 -3.85
C ARG A 67 -7.00 -9.23 -2.98
N ARG A 68 -7.18 -9.02 -1.66
CA ARG A 68 -6.05 -8.85 -0.72
C ARG A 68 -5.20 -10.11 -0.63
N ARG A 69 -5.81 -11.29 -0.59
CA ARG A 69 -5.09 -12.58 -0.59
C ARG A 69 -4.30 -12.76 -1.89
N ASP A 70 -4.91 -12.48 -3.04
CA ASP A 70 -4.25 -12.60 -4.34
C ASP A 70 -3.07 -11.64 -4.47
N LEU A 71 -3.22 -10.41 -3.97
CA LEU A 71 -2.12 -9.43 -3.92
C LEU A 71 -1.00 -9.90 -2.99
N ALA A 72 -1.33 -10.44 -1.81
CA ALA A 72 -0.33 -10.98 -0.88
C ALA A 72 0.44 -12.16 -1.51
N THR A 73 -0.24 -13.04 -2.24
CA THR A 73 0.40 -14.16 -2.96
C THR A 73 1.30 -13.67 -4.09
N ARG A 74 0.82 -12.72 -4.91
CA ARG A 74 1.60 -12.14 -6.03
C ARG A 74 2.83 -11.37 -5.55
N LEU A 75 2.71 -10.66 -4.43
CA LEU A 75 3.79 -9.83 -3.88
C LEU A 75 4.67 -10.57 -2.86
N GLY A 76 4.25 -11.73 -2.36
CA GLY A 76 4.92 -12.48 -1.30
C GLY A 76 6.35 -12.93 -1.67
N ALA A 77 6.55 -13.45 -2.88
CA ALA A 77 7.89 -13.84 -3.34
C ALA A 77 8.85 -12.64 -3.53
N PRO A 78 8.42 -11.52 -4.15
CA PRO A 78 9.20 -10.28 -4.17
C PRO A 78 9.57 -9.73 -2.80
N VAL A 79 8.63 -9.76 -1.83
CA VAL A 79 8.84 -9.21 -0.47
C VAL A 79 9.79 -10.09 0.34
N ALA A 80 9.69 -11.41 0.25
CA ALA A 80 10.62 -12.32 0.93
C ALA A 80 12.06 -12.16 0.39
N ALA A 81 12.22 -12.05 -0.93
CA ALA A 81 13.52 -11.79 -1.56
C ALA A 81 14.10 -10.43 -1.18
N ALA A 82 13.28 -9.37 -1.13
CA ALA A 82 13.70 -8.04 -0.68
C ALA A 82 14.13 -8.03 0.79
N ARG A 83 13.40 -8.76 1.66
CA ARG A 83 13.75 -8.90 3.08
C ARG A 83 15.04 -9.69 3.28
N ALA A 84 15.23 -10.80 2.57
CA ALA A 84 16.48 -11.57 2.61
C ALA A 84 17.68 -10.72 2.15
N ARG A 85 17.51 -9.93 1.09
CA ARG A 85 18.54 -9.00 0.62
C ARG A 85 18.90 -7.95 1.67
N ARG A 86 17.89 -7.38 2.34
CA ARG A 86 18.11 -6.39 3.41
C ARG A 86 18.86 -7.00 4.60
N HIS A 87 18.47 -8.19 5.05
CA HIS A 87 19.20 -8.89 6.12
C HIS A 87 20.65 -9.19 5.75
N ALA A 88 20.93 -9.59 4.51
CA ALA A 88 22.31 -9.83 4.06
C ALA A 88 23.16 -8.54 4.08
N ILE A 89 22.59 -7.39 3.68
CA ILE A 89 23.26 -6.08 3.75
C ILE A 89 23.51 -5.69 5.22
N ASP A 90 22.50 -5.81 6.08
CA ASP A 90 22.62 -5.44 7.49
C ASP A 90 23.64 -6.33 8.24
N ALA A 91 23.71 -7.63 7.92
CA ALA A 91 24.71 -8.55 8.47
C ALA A 91 26.14 -8.18 8.04
N ARG A 92 26.34 -7.91 6.74
CA ARG A 92 27.63 -7.46 6.22
C ARG A 92 28.08 -6.13 6.84
N HIS A 93 27.14 -5.19 7.04
CA HIS A 93 27.43 -3.94 7.73
C HIS A 93 27.79 -4.15 9.21
N ALA A 94 27.19 -5.13 9.88
CA ALA A 94 27.56 -5.46 11.26
C ALA A 94 28.98 -6.05 11.34
N GLU A 95 29.36 -6.93 10.41
CA GLU A 95 30.73 -7.47 10.30
C GLU A 95 31.75 -6.36 10.01
N MET A 96 31.46 -5.48 9.06
CA MET A 96 32.30 -4.33 8.73
C MET A 96 32.52 -3.38 9.92
N ARG A 97 31.51 -3.19 10.79
CA ARG A 97 31.67 -2.42 12.04
C ARG A 97 32.50 -3.17 13.08
N ALA A 98 32.30 -4.48 13.20
CA ALA A 98 33.04 -5.31 14.16
C ALA A 98 34.54 -5.36 13.84
N ASN A 99 34.90 -5.34 12.56
CA ASN A 99 36.30 -5.36 12.11
C ASN A 99 36.98 -3.97 12.14
N GLY A 100 36.25 -2.90 12.46
CA GLY A 100 36.79 -1.54 12.52
C GLY A 100 37.19 -0.97 11.14
N GLU A 101 36.78 -1.62 10.05
CA GLU A 101 37.33 -1.35 8.72
C GLU A 101 36.69 -0.16 8.01
N VAL A 102 35.58 0.42 8.51
CA VAL A 102 34.78 1.31 7.64
C VAL A 102 33.88 2.35 8.31
N GLY A 103 34.06 3.62 7.92
CA GLY A 103 33.22 4.77 8.28
C GLY A 103 31.84 4.79 7.61
N ALA A 104 30.99 5.76 8.00
CA ALA A 104 29.59 5.88 7.55
C ALA A 104 29.45 5.99 6.01
N GLY A 105 30.45 6.55 5.33
CA GLY A 105 30.49 6.68 3.88
C GLY A 105 30.47 5.35 3.13
N ALA A 106 31.20 4.34 3.60
CA ALA A 106 31.26 3.05 2.92
C ALA A 106 30.00 2.22 3.14
N GLN A 107 29.36 2.38 4.30
CA GLN A 107 28.04 1.78 4.57
C GLN A 107 26.99 2.36 3.61
N ALA A 108 27.05 3.67 3.31
CA ALA A 108 26.16 4.30 2.35
C ALA A 108 26.42 3.84 0.90
N VAL A 109 27.68 3.66 0.52
CA VAL A 109 28.05 3.16 -0.83
C VAL A 109 27.66 1.69 -0.99
N ASP A 110 27.88 0.83 0.00
CA ASP A 110 27.46 -0.57 -0.09
C ASP A 110 25.93 -0.72 -0.11
N PHE A 111 25.20 0.11 0.63
CA PHE A 111 23.73 0.15 0.56
C PHE A 111 23.21 0.53 -0.84
N LEU A 112 23.88 1.46 -1.53
CA LEU A 112 23.45 1.96 -2.84
C LEU A 112 23.87 1.09 -4.02
N PHE A 113 25.02 0.43 -3.95
CA PHE A 113 25.62 -0.31 -5.08
C PHE A 113 25.78 -1.82 -4.83
N GLY A 114 25.68 -2.27 -3.58
CA GLY A 114 25.95 -3.65 -3.16
C GLY A 114 27.40 -4.09 -3.42
N ALA A 115 27.63 -5.41 -3.43
CA ALA A 115 28.94 -6.05 -3.69
C ALA A 115 29.51 -5.86 -5.12
N ARG A 116 29.03 -4.89 -5.88
CA ARG A 116 29.43 -4.64 -7.29
C ARG A 116 30.56 -3.60 -7.44
N VAL A 117 31.10 -3.09 -6.35
CA VAL A 117 32.15 -2.05 -6.34
C VAL A 117 33.43 -2.68 -5.81
N ASN A 118 34.55 -2.59 -6.55
CA ASN A 118 35.85 -3.07 -6.06
C ASN A 118 36.31 -2.24 -4.84
N ASP A 119 37.13 -2.84 -3.97
CA ASP A 119 37.49 -2.25 -2.67
C ASP A 119 38.16 -0.88 -2.80
N GLU A 120 38.98 -0.65 -3.83
CA GLU A 120 39.62 0.63 -4.11
C GLU A 120 38.60 1.74 -4.46
N ARG A 121 37.55 1.42 -5.23
CA ARG A 121 36.47 2.36 -5.54
C ARG A 121 35.56 2.58 -4.33
N LEU A 122 35.39 1.58 -3.46
CA LEU A 122 34.63 1.69 -2.23
C LEU A 122 35.30 2.67 -1.26
N ALA A 123 36.63 2.56 -1.05
CA ALA A 123 37.39 3.47 -0.20
C ALA A 123 37.33 4.93 -0.70
N ALA A 124 37.54 5.13 -2.01
CA ALA A 124 37.49 6.46 -2.61
C ALA A 124 36.07 7.08 -2.62
N ALA A 125 35.03 6.27 -2.74
CA ALA A 125 33.64 6.72 -2.65
C ALA A 125 33.21 6.97 -1.19
N SER A 126 33.70 6.17 -0.24
CA SER A 126 33.49 6.36 1.20
C SER A 126 34.07 7.69 1.67
N ALA A 127 35.36 7.94 1.38
CA ALA A 127 36.03 9.17 1.81
C ALA A 127 35.31 10.43 1.29
N ARG A 128 34.79 10.38 0.06
CA ARG A 128 33.99 11.45 -0.53
C ARG A 128 32.63 11.63 0.14
N MET A 129 31.96 10.53 0.49
CA MET A 129 30.69 10.58 1.22
C MET A 129 30.87 11.07 2.66
N ASP A 130 31.95 10.66 3.34
CA ASP A 130 32.27 11.12 4.69
C ASP A 130 32.51 12.64 4.72
N GLY A 131 33.21 13.19 3.73
CA GLY A 131 33.37 14.64 3.57
C GLY A 131 32.04 15.37 3.32
N TYR A 132 31.12 14.79 2.54
CA TYR A 132 29.77 15.35 2.35
C TYR A 132 28.95 15.35 3.66
N LEU A 133 28.95 14.23 4.41
CA LEU A 133 28.21 14.13 5.67
C LEU A 133 28.75 15.07 6.76
N ARG A 134 30.05 15.39 6.72
CA ARG A 134 30.68 16.39 7.60
C ARG A 134 30.45 17.84 7.13
N GLY A 135 29.78 18.06 6.01
CA GLY A 135 29.54 19.39 5.45
C GLY A 135 30.75 20.02 4.76
N GLU A 136 31.80 19.24 4.49
CA GLU A 136 33.03 19.69 3.82
C GLU A 136 32.83 19.83 2.29
N SER A 137 31.68 19.41 1.75
CA SER A 137 31.33 19.57 0.33
C SER A 137 29.81 19.63 0.09
N VAL A 138 29.38 20.27 -1.01
CA VAL A 138 27.96 20.42 -1.38
C VAL A 138 27.65 19.65 -2.67
N GLY A 139 27.07 18.46 -2.52
CA GLY A 139 26.40 17.69 -3.58
C GLY A 139 27.29 16.86 -4.51
N TYR A 140 27.11 15.54 -4.53
CA TYR A 140 27.72 14.65 -5.54
C TYR A 140 26.75 13.59 -6.07
N ARG A 141 26.80 13.37 -7.39
CA ARG A 141 26.20 12.19 -8.04
C ARG A 141 27.10 10.97 -7.77
N ILE A 142 26.54 9.97 -7.10
CA ILE A 142 27.25 8.73 -6.76
C ILE A 142 27.23 7.72 -7.94
N SER A 143 26.56 8.04 -9.04
CA SER A 143 26.56 7.22 -10.26
C SER A 143 27.81 7.48 -11.13
N PRO A 144 28.36 6.45 -11.82
CA PRO A 144 29.42 6.67 -12.79
C PRO A 144 28.97 7.67 -13.87
N PRO A 145 29.90 8.45 -14.46
CA PRO A 145 29.56 9.43 -15.47
C PRO A 145 28.82 8.73 -16.63
N PRO A 146 27.79 9.37 -17.22
CA PRO A 146 27.08 8.81 -18.35
C PRO A 146 28.10 8.45 -19.44
N ARG A 147 28.00 7.23 -19.99
CA ARG A 147 28.87 6.82 -21.10
C ARG A 147 28.70 7.83 -22.24
N PRO A 148 29.80 8.28 -22.89
CA PRO A 148 29.69 9.17 -24.03
C PRO A 148 28.78 8.50 -25.07
N ARG A 149 27.74 9.23 -25.50
CA ARG A 149 26.89 8.78 -26.61
C ARG A 149 27.80 8.69 -27.82
N THR A 150 28.08 7.47 -28.28
CA THR A 150 28.64 7.27 -29.62
C THR A 150 27.61 7.84 -30.59
N SER A 151 27.90 9.02 -31.13
CA SER A 151 27.16 9.54 -32.27
C SER A 151 27.33 8.53 -33.40
N ARG A 152 26.25 7.84 -33.73
CA ARG A 152 26.14 7.08 -34.97
C ARG A 152 26.27 8.13 -36.08
N LYS A 153 27.43 8.15 -36.75
CA LYS A 153 27.56 8.83 -38.03
C LYS A 153 26.79 8.00 -39.04
N ASP A 154 25.75 8.60 -39.60
CA ASP A 154 25.20 8.20 -40.90
C ASP A 154 26.23 8.51 -42.00
#